data_AF-A0A849E8V9-F1
#
_entry.id   AF-A0A849E8V9-F1
#
_cell.length_a   1.000
_cell.length_b   1.000
_cell.length_c   1.000
_cell.angle_alpha   90.00
_cell.angle_beta   90.00
_cell.angle_gamma   90.00
#
_symmetry.space_group_name_H-M   'P 1'
#
loop_
_entity.id
_entity.type
_entity.pdbx_description
1 polymer ?
#
loop_
_entity_poly.entity_id
_entity_poly.type
_entity_poly.pdbx_seq_one_letter_code
_entity_poly.pdbx_strand_id
1 'polypeptide(L)' 'DWDRPYSREQAYFPLPSQRDDKFWPPVARVDNVYGDRNLVCACPPLEDYMEAAE' A
#
# COMPACT_ATOMS: atom_id res chain seq x y z
N ASP A 1 -10.27 -7.33 10.57
CA ASP A 1 -10.34 -8.77 10.28
C ASP A 1 -9.46 -9.15 9.10
N TRP A 2 -9.07 -10.43 8.95
CA TRP A 2 -8.26 -10.92 7.82
C TRP A 2 -9.06 -11.91 6.96
N ASP A 3 -9.74 -11.39 5.94
CA ASP A 3 -10.63 -12.14 5.06
C ASP A 3 -9.93 -12.56 3.76
N ARG A 4 -8.88 -13.38 3.88
CA ARG A 4 -8.11 -13.90 2.74
C ARG A 4 -7.90 -15.41 2.92
N PRO A 5 -7.87 -16.20 1.82
CA PRO A 5 -7.69 -17.66 1.89
C PRO A 5 -6.23 -18.09 2.19
N TYR A 6 -5.40 -17.17 2.66
CA TYR A 6 -4.00 -17.41 3.04
C TYR A 6 -3.71 -16.66 4.35
N SER A 7 -2.71 -17.08 5.11
CA SER A 7 -2.36 -16.44 6.37
C SER A 7 -1.62 -15.11 6.18
N ARG A 8 -1.61 -14.28 7.23
CA ARG A 8 -0.76 -13.08 7.27
C ARG A 8 0.73 -13.40 7.11
N GLU A 9 1.18 -14.51 7.68
CA GLU A 9 2.57 -14.95 7.54
C GLU A 9 2.94 -15.22 6.09
N GLN A 10 2.09 -15.92 5.34
CA GLN A 10 2.30 -16.12 3.90
C GLN A 10 2.31 -14.80 3.11
N ALA A 11 1.55 -13.79 3.57
CA ALA A 11 1.51 -12.48 2.93
C ALA A 11 2.78 -11.65 3.20
N TYR A 12 3.24 -11.66 4.45
CA TYR A 12 4.32 -10.77 4.90
C TYR A 12 5.71 -11.40 4.77
N PHE A 13 5.82 -12.71 4.96
CA PHE A 13 7.08 -13.45 5.02
C PHE A 13 7.05 -14.75 4.19
N PRO A 14 6.80 -14.69 2.87
CA PRO A 14 6.84 -15.88 2.02
C PRO A 14 8.22 -16.56 1.96
N LEU A 15 9.30 -15.84 2.27
CA LEU A 15 10.67 -16.37 2.34
C LEU A 15 11.27 -16.17 3.74
N PRO A 16 12.07 -17.11 4.27
CA PRO A 16 12.66 -17.00 5.62
C PRO A 16 13.52 -15.75 5.83
N SER A 17 14.30 -15.34 4.83
CA SER A 17 15.21 -14.18 4.91
C SER A 17 14.49 -12.84 5.14
N GLN A 18 13.19 -12.76 4.83
CA GLN A 18 12.41 -11.53 4.97
C GLN A 18 12.04 -11.22 6.43
N ARG A 19 12.36 -12.13 7.37
CA ARG A 19 12.17 -11.90 8.81
C ARG A 19 13.31 -11.10 9.42
N ASP A 20 14.51 -11.22 8.85
CA ASP A 20 15.71 -10.53 9.34
C ASP A 20 15.83 -9.13 8.76
N ASP A 21 15.49 -8.98 7.48
CA ASP A 21 15.44 -7.69 6.78
C ASP A 21 14.17 -7.58 5.95
N LYS A 22 13.21 -6.78 6.44
CA LYS A 22 11.89 -6.61 5.83
C LYS A 22 11.75 -5.22 5.25
N PHE A 23 11.73 -5.15 3.92
CA PHE A 23 11.17 -4.00 3.23
C PHE A 23 9.64 -4.09 3.20
N TRP A 24 8.97 -3.04 3.68
CA TRP A 24 7.52 -2.91 3.63
C TRP A 24 7.10 -2.07 2.44
N PRO A 25 6.22 -2.59 1.56
CA PRO A 25 5.57 -1.74 0.55
C PRO A 25 4.80 -0.62 1.26
N PRO A 26 5.10 0.66 0.98
CA PRO A 26 4.48 1.78 1.69
C PRO A 26 3.01 1.98 1.29
N VAL A 27 2.59 1.43 0.14
CA VAL A 27 1.23 1.49 -0.38
C VAL A 27 0.82 0.13 -0.96
N ALA A 28 -0.49 -0.08 -1.08
CA ALA A 28 -1.06 -1.23 -1.77
C ALA A 28 -0.89 -1.11 -3.30
N ARG A 29 -1.50 -2.05 -4.04
CA ARG A 29 -1.53 -1.98 -5.51
C ARG A 29 -2.23 -0.70 -5.97
N VAL A 30 -1.58 0.06 -6.85
CA VAL A 30 -2.12 1.29 -7.45
C VAL A 30 -3.30 0.99 -8.37
N ASP A 31 -4.35 1.82 -8.31
CA ASP A 31 -5.46 1.82 -9.26
C ASP A 31 -5.14 2.72 -10.46
N ASN A 32 -4.68 2.10 -11.54
CA ASN A 32 -4.29 2.81 -12.74
C ASN A 32 -5.48 3.45 -13.47
N VAL A 33 -6.62 2.75 -13.54
CA VAL A 33 -7.78 3.22 -14.33
C VAL A 33 -8.43 4.43 -13.68
N TYR A 34 -8.46 4.48 -12.35
CA TYR A 34 -8.89 5.67 -11.64
C TYR A 34 -7.97 6.86 -11.95
N GLY A 35 -6.65 6.66 -11.93
CA GLY A 35 -5.67 7.70 -12.26
C GLY A 35 -5.84 8.26 -13.67
N ASP A 36 -6.04 7.38 -14.67
CA ASP A 36 -6.26 7.77 -16.06
C ASP A 36 -7.54 8.60 -16.25
N ARG A 37 -8.58 8.33 -15.44
CA ARG A 37 -9.87 9.04 -15.49
C ARG A 37 -9.88 10.34 -14.67
N ASN A 38 -8.99 10.47 -13.69
CA ASN A 38 -8.94 11.59 -12.74
C ASN A 38 -7.53 12.16 -12.67
N LEU A 39 -7.09 12.79 -13.77
CA LEU A 39 -5.72 13.27 -13.90
C LEU A 39 -5.42 14.41 -12.91
N VAL A 40 -4.55 14.13 -11.94
CA VAL A 40 -3.95 15.11 -11.02
C VAL A 40 -2.44 15.05 -11.21
N CYS A 41 -1.86 16.12 -11.75
CA CYS A 41 -0.44 16.19 -12.12
C CYS A 41 0.33 17.29 -11.36
N ALA A 42 -0.29 17.85 -10.34
CA ALA A 42 0.33 18.79 -9.39
C ALA A 42 0.07 18.28 -7.98
N CYS A 43 0.85 18.76 -7.01
CA CYS A 43 0.64 18.40 -5.61
C CYS A 43 -0.76 18.81 -5.17
N PRO A 44 -1.56 17.91 -4.56
CA PRO A 44 -2.77 18.32 -3.85
C PRO A 44 -2.44 19.28 -2.68
N PRO A 45 -3.46 19.99 -2.16
CA PRO A 45 -3.34 20.78 -0.93
C PRO A 45 -2.75 19.97 0.22
N LEU A 46 -2.15 20.66 1.20
CA LEU A 46 -1.46 19.98 2.31
C LEU A 46 -2.43 19.21 3.21
N GLU A 47 -3.65 19.72 3.31
CA GLU A 47 -4.76 19.15 4.07
C GLU A 47 -5.05 17.70 3.65
N ASP A 48 -4.95 17.39 2.35
CA ASP A 48 -5.19 16.05 1.79
C ASP A 48 -4.17 15.02 2.31
N TYR A 49 -2.95 15.44 2.65
CA TYR A 49 -1.93 14.53 3.21
C TYR A 49 -2.08 14.33 4.72
N MET A 50 -2.67 15.29 5.42
CA MET A 50 -2.88 15.17 6.88
C MET A 50 -3.90 14.09 7.20
N GLU A 51 -4.92 13.93 6.36
CA GLU A 51 -5.95 12.89 6.50
C GLU A 51 -5.40 11.48 6.18
N ALA A 52 -4.41 11.38 5.28
CA ALA A 52 -3.81 10.11 4.87
C ALA A 52 -2.80 9.53 5.90
N ALA A 53 -2.37 10.32 6.88
CA ALA A 53 -1.39 9.93 7.89
C ALA A 53 -2.02 9.41 9.20
N GLU A 54 -3.34 9.47 9.33
CA GLU A 54 -4.14 8.85 10.42
C GLU A 54 -4.58 7.42 10.07
#